data_AF-A0A1F6HW48-F1
#
_entry.id   AF-A0A1F6HW48-F1
#
_cell.length_a   1.000
_cell.length_b   1.000
_cell.length_c   1.000
_cell.angle_alpha   90.00
_cell.angle_beta   90.00
_cell.angle_gamma   90.00
#
_symmetry.space_group_name_H-M   'P 1'
#
loop_
_entity.id
_entity.type
_entity.pdbx_description
1 polymer ?
#
loop_
_entity_poly.entity_id
_entity_poly.type
_entity_poly.pdbx_seq_one_letter_code
_entity_poly.pdbx_strand_id
1 'polypeptide(L)'
;MEDSWFIKKIYETTTRHFHKWYGLVSAFLLLIIISLIVFRLIPTGEIPFIKYGIGVSILGAIILVGWTFYVWKYPKRSRTRLGVAIAVQVEDLEVYKFFQKDFLAPFKSKIYELNLPFDVLVLKNHQSEKVETTEDARKVLKKTRAHFCIWGSIKKRKNAPVGDKYLFSLRGIVVHKPIQEVQKVLLRKEFNQLLPNTVIFEEHLQFEVFEFRANQTVAALDYITGRAALLSGDFNTAIRLHESLFNAIQSGQQYPISKETLKNLLSLEYDQKASFEFFNPSAGNAYIESVKKSLQYNQNNYGALLKRAIIEFNGGNGNAQTALNTIKEAKNRAGGVYHWLYSKAFLHFWLEQYNDALQSCDKLKEKSYGGEEITVQEVIKFNEDLLKKHDKPQLYYWLGFVSIVKNKNLSLADKYFQEFVTKADNSMSDLKIRAESYLGTIKKEIGY
;
A
#
# COMPACT_ATOMS: atom_id res chain seq x y z
N MET A 1 64.32 -0.04 -0.77
CA MET A 1 63.16 0.87 -0.68
C MET A 1 62.00 0.46 -1.60
N GLU A 2 62.25 -0.31 -2.67
CA GLU A 2 61.22 -0.74 -3.63
C GLU A 2 60.25 -1.81 -3.10
N ASP A 3 60.70 -2.74 -2.25
CA ASP A 3 59.84 -3.82 -1.72
C ASP A 3 58.64 -3.33 -0.89
N SER A 4 58.82 -2.20 -0.19
CA SER A 4 57.75 -1.56 0.61
C SER A 4 56.62 -1.03 -0.27
N TRP A 5 56.95 -0.54 -1.47
CA TRP A 5 55.96 0.00 -2.41
C TRP A 5 55.04 -1.09 -2.95
N PHE A 6 55.58 -2.25 -3.30
CA PHE A 6 54.79 -3.36 -3.85
C PHE A 6 53.81 -3.94 -2.82
N ILE A 7 54.27 -4.18 -1.58
CA ILE A 7 53.42 -4.67 -0.49
C ILE A 7 52.32 -3.65 -0.18
N LYS A 8 52.66 -2.36 -0.12
CA LYS A 8 51.69 -1.28 0.09
C LYS A 8 50.62 -1.28 -1.00
N LYS A 9 51.00 -1.45 -2.27
CA LYS A 9 50.07 -1.51 -3.40
C LYS A 9 49.15 -2.73 -3.36
N ILE A 10 49.66 -3.92 -3.00
CA ILE A 10 48.83 -5.12 -2.79
C ILE A 10 47.84 -4.89 -1.65
N TYR A 11 48.30 -4.32 -0.54
CA TYR A 11 47.45 -4.01 0.61
C TYR A 11 46.35 -3.00 0.25
N GLU A 12 46.69 -1.92 -0.43
CA GLU A 12 45.73 -0.92 -0.91
C GLU A 12 44.73 -1.51 -1.91
N THR A 13 45.18 -2.38 -2.81
CA THR A 13 44.30 -3.06 -3.77
C THR A 13 43.36 -4.04 -3.06
N THR A 14 43.89 -4.82 -2.12
CA THR A 14 43.13 -5.77 -1.32
C THR A 14 42.06 -5.06 -0.50
N THR A 15 42.41 -3.97 0.18
CA THR A 15 41.48 -3.24 1.04
C THR A 15 40.41 -2.47 0.26
N ARG A 16 40.78 -1.78 -0.83
CA ARG A 16 39.82 -0.98 -1.63
C ARG A 16 38.96 -1.84 -2.54
N HIS A 17 39.52 -2.89 -3.11
CA HIS A 17 38.87 -3.70 -4.14
C HIS A 17 38.61 -5.13 -3.69
N PHE A 18 38.54 -5.40 -2.38
CA PHE A 18 38.31 -6.74 -1.85
C PHE A 18 37.12 -7.43 -2.52
N HIS A 19 36.05 -6.68 -2.85
CA HIS A 19 34.84 -7.19 -3.48
C HIS A 19 35.00 -7.62 -4.96
N LYS A 20 36.15 -7.35 -5.60
CA LYS A 20 36.47 -7.73 -6.98
C LYS A 20 37.45 -8.92 -6.99
N TRP A 21 37.45 -9.67 -8.08
CA TRP A 21 38.28 -10.88 -8.21
C TRP A 21 39.78 -10.58 -8.05
N TYR A 22 40.28 -9.46 -8.59
CA TYR A 22 41.69 -9.09 -8.44
C TYR A 22 42.07 -8.65 -7.02
N GLY A 23 41.10 -8.14 -6.25
CA GLY A 23 41.29 -7.87 -4.82
C GLY A 23 41.41 -9.17 -4.01
N LEU A 24 40.62 -10.19 -4.36
CA LEU A 24 40.75 -11.53 -3.80
C LEU A 24 42.11 -12.16 -4.14
N VAL A 25 42.55 -12.08 -5.41
CA VAL A 25 43.88 -12.55 -5.83
C VAL A 25 44.98 -11.82 -5.05
N SER A 26 44.85 -10.51 -4.88
CA SER A 26 45.79 -9.71 -4.07
C SER A 26 45.81 -10.18 -2.61
N ALA A 27 44.66 -10.52 -2.03
CA ALA A 27 44.56 -11.07 -0.68
C ALA A 27 45.28 -12.43 -0.56
N PHE A 28 45.15 -13.31 -1.56
CA PHE A 28 45.86 -14.59 -1.60
C PHE A 28 47.37 -14.41 -1.75
N LEU A 29 47.82 -13.49 -2.61
CA LEU A 29 49.24 -13.16 -2.73
C LEU A 29 49.80 -12.63 -1.40
N LEU A 30 49.06 -11.74 -0.73
CA LEU A 30 49.44 -11.22 0.58
C LEU A 30 49.49 -12.33 1.65
N LEU A 31 48.52 -13.26 1.62
CA LEU A 31 48.53 -14.45 2.48
C LEU A 31 49.77 -15.30 2.25
N ILE A 32 50.13 -15.58 0.99
CA ILE A 32 51.32 -16.38 0.65
C ILE A 32 52.60 -15.67 1.11
N ILE A 33 52.75 -14.36 0.85
CA ILE A 33 53.91 -13.58 1.27
C ILE A 33 54.06 -13.61 2.79
N ILE A 34 52.99 -13.32 3.54
CA ILE A 34 53.01 -13.35 5.02
C ILE A 34 53.32 -14.77 5.51
N SER A 35 52.72 -15.79 4.90
CA SER A 35 52.95 -17.18 5.27
C SER A 35 54.41 -17.60 5.03
N LEU A 36 55.04 -17.14 3.96
CA LEU A 36 56.46 -17.40 3.71
C LEU A 36 57.37 -16.69 4.72
N ILE A 37 57.03 -15.45 5.11
CA ILE A 37 57.77 -14.71 6.14
C ILE A 37 57.64 -15.43 7.49
N VAL A 38 56.43 -15.83 7.88
CA VAL A 38 56.18 -16.57 9.13
C VAL A 38 56.90 -17.91 9.11
N PHE A 39 56.88 -18.64 7.99
CA PHE A 39 57.58 -19.93 7.87
C PHE A 39 59.09 -19.79 8.11
N ARG A 40 59.71 -18.69 7.65
CA ARG A 40 61.14 -18.40 7.91
C ARG A 40 61.47 -18.14 9.37
N LEU A 41 60.48 -17.78 10.19
CA LEU A 41 60.65 -17.53 11.62
C LEU A 41 60.47 -18.80 12.46
N ILE A 42 59.94 -19.89 11.88
CA ILE A 42 59.76 -21.16 12.58
C ILE A 42 61.10 -21.91 12.62
N PRO A 43 61.57 -22.40 13.79
CA PRO A 43 62.80 -23.16 13.90
C PRO A 43 62.82 -24.38 12.95
N THR A 44 63.96 -24.56 12.27
CA THR A 44 64.14 -25.66 11.31
C THR A 44 63.98 -27.01 12.00
N GLY A 45 62.96 -27.79 11.59
CA GLY A 45 62.73 -29.16 12.06
C GLY A 45 61.43 -29.39 12.84
N GLU A 46 60.76 -28.33 13.31
CA GLU A 46 59.54 -28.49 14.12
C GLU A 46 58.30 -28.86 13.30
N ILE A 47 58.10 -28.21 12.14
CA ILE A 47 56.89 -28.38 11.32
C ILE A 47 57.29 -28.72 9.87
N PRO A 48 56.92 -29.90 9.35
CA PRO A 48 57.10 -30.22 7.94
C PRO A 48 56.40 -29.21 7.04
N PHE A 49 57.08 -28.75 5.98
CA PHE A 49 56.55 -27.76 5.02
C PHE A 49 55.17 -28.16 4.48
N ILE A 50 54.93 -29.46 4.26
CA ILE A 50 53.63 -29.98 3.78
C ILE A 50 52.49 -29.66 4.77
N LYS A 51 52.71 -29.90 6.07
CA LYS A 51 51.69 -29.62 7.11
C LYS A 51 51.41 -28.12 7.20
N TYR A 52 52.45 -27.30 7.09
CA TYR A 52 52.31 -25.84 7.04
C TYR A 52 51.51 -25.39 5.80
N GLY A 53 51.84 -25.92 4.62
CA GLY A 53 51.14 -25.63 3.36
C GLY A 53 49.66 -26.01 3.38
N ILE A 54 49.30 -27.13 4.01
CA ILE A 54 47.90 -27.52 4.26
C ILE A 54 47.20 -26.45 5.12
N GLY A 55 47.84 -25.99 6.20
CA GLY A 55 47.30 -24.93 7.05
C GLY A 55 47.04 -23.62 6.30
N VAL A 56 47.99 -23.18 5.47
CA VAL A 56 47.85 -21.98 4.62
C VAL A 56 46.71 -22.16 3.61
N SER A 57 46.56 -23.36 3.04
CA SER A 57 45.50 -23.68 2.08
C SER A 57 44.11 -23.67 2.73
N ILE A 58 43.98 -24.19 3.96
CA ILE A 58 42.75 -24.10 4.76
C ILE A 58 42.39 -22.63 5.03
N LEU A 59 43.36 -21.81 5.44
CA LEU A 59 43.15 -20.38 5.66
C LEU A 59 42.72 -19.66 4.38
N GLY A 60 43.33 -20.01 3.25
CA GLY A 60 42.94 -19.53 1.94
C GLY A 60 41.49 -19.89 1.57
N ALA A 61 41.07 -21.13 1.84
CA ALA A 61 39.68 -21.56 1.64
C ALA A 61 38.70 -20.77 2.52
N ILE A 62 39.05 -20.49 3.78
CA ILE A 62 38.24 -19.64 4.67
C ILE A 62 38.10 -18.22 4.11
N ILE A 63 39.19 -17.62 3.60
CA ILE A 63 39.15 -16.31 2.96
C ILE A 63 38.24 -16.33 1.73
N LEU A 64 38.31 -17.38 0.90
CA LEU A 64 37.46 -17.52 -0.29
C LEU A 64 35.97 -17.62 0.10
N VAL A 65 35.63 -18.48 1.06
CA VAL A 65 34.24 -18.64 1.53
C VAL A 65 33.73 -17.34 2.16
N GLY A 66 34.56 -16.69 2.99
CA GLY A 66 34.26 -15.39 3.58
C GLY A 66 34.04 -14.30 2.54
N TRP A 67 34.89 -14.26 1.50
CA TRP A 67 34.75 -13.36 0.36
C TRP A 67 33.47 -13.60 -0.42
N THR A 68 33.19 -14.86 -0.76
CA THR A 68 31.96 -15.27 -1.45
C THR A 68 30.72 -14.82 -0.69
N PHE A 69 30.69 -15.03 0.63
CA PHE A 69 29.59 -14.57 1.46
C PHE A 69 29.53 -13.04 1.54
N TYR A 70 30.68 -12.37 1.67
CA TYR A 70 30.76 -10.92 1.71
C TYR A 70 30.22 -10.27 0.43
N VAL A 71 30.53 -10.82 -0.75
CA VAL A 71 30.15 -10.26 -2.04
C VAL A 71 28.72 -10.64 -2.44
N TRP A 72 28.32 -11.90 -2.25
CA TRP A 72 27.05 -12.41 -2.78
C TRP A 72 25.90 -12.42 -1.78
N LYS A 73 26.14 -12.36 -0.47
CA LYS A 73 25.04 -12.34 0.50
C LYS A 73 24.40 -10.96 0.56
N TYR A 74 23.11 -10.92 0.21
CA TYR A 74 22.25 -9.78 0.46
C TYR A 74 21.61 -9.90 1.85
N PRO A 75 21.45 -8.79 2.59
CA PRO A 75 20.66 -8.79 3.81
C PRO A 75 19.20 -9.17 3.48
N LYS A 76 18.55 -9.93 4.36
CA LYS A 76 17.16 -10.37 4.17
C LYS A 76 16.30 -9.81 5.30
N ARG A 77 15.07 -9.39 4.98
CA ARG A 77 14.10 -8.95 6.00
C ARG A 77 13.69 -10.10 6.93
N SER A 78 13.21 -9.74 8.12
CA SER A 78 12.43 -10.62 8.97
C SER A 78 11.09 -10.97 8.32
N ARG A 79 10.45 -12.06 8.77
CA ARG A 79 9.17 -12.50 8.22
C ARG A 79 7.99 -11.61 8.63
N THR A 80 8.09 -10.97 9.79
CA THR A 80 7.00 -10.22 10.43
C THR A 80 6.95 -8.75 10.04
N ARG A 81 8.06 -8.18 9.55
CA ARG A 81 8.17 -6.76 9.17
C ARG A 81 8.26 -6.59 7.65
N LEU A 82 7.93 -5.40 7.18
CA LEU A 82 8.07 -5.00 5.78
C LEU A 82 9.55 -4.67 5.52
N GLY A 83 10.15 -5.17 4.44
CA GLY A 83 11.56 -4.86 4.14
C GLY A 83 11.72 -3.61 3.27
N VAL A 84 12.69 -2.77 3.60
CA VAL A 84 13.13 -1.62 2.80
C VAL A 84 14.61 -1.78 2.46
N ALA A 85 14.91 -2.00 1.18
CA ALA A 85 16.29 -2.04 0.71
C ALA A 85 16.78 -0.63 0.38
N ILE A 86 17.98 -0.26 0.86
CA ILE A 86 18.64 1.01 0.52
C ILE A 86 19.92 0.68 -0.24
N ALA A 87 19.96 1.06 -1.51
CA ALA A 87 21.02 0.77 -2.47
C ALA A 87 21.59 2.08 -3.05
N VAL A 88 22.23 2.89 -2.21
CA VAL A 88 22.86 4.14 -2.64
C VAL A 88 24.34 3.92 -2.87
N GLN A 89 24.81 4.25 -4.07
CA GLN A 89 26.23 4.25 -4.42
C GLN A 89 26.87 5.55 -3.97
N VAL A 90 28.06 5.46 -3.37
CA VAL A 90 28.87 6.62 -3.00
C VAL A 90 30.26 6.47 -3.63
N GLU A 91 30.74 7.52 -4.29
CA GLU A 91 32.04 7.51 -4.99
C GLU A 91 33.22 7.67 -4.02
N ASP A 92 33.04 8.36 -2.89
CA ASP A 92 34.09 8.71 -1.93
C ASP A 92 33.80 8.14 -0.53
N LEU A 93 34.84 7.65 0.16
CA LEU A 93 34.73 7.05 1.49
C LEU A 93 34.35 8.08 2.58
N GLU A 94 34.79 9.33 2.47
CA GLU A 94 34.39 10.39 3.40
C GLU A 94 32.91 10.69 3.24
N VAL A 95 32.44 10.80 2.00
CA VAL A 95 31.03 10.99 1.67
C VAL A 95 30.19 9.82 2.15
N TYR A 96 30.74 8.60 2.14
CA TYR A 96 30.06 7.43 2.69
C TYR A 96 29.86 7.53 4.21
N LYS A 97 30.83 8.10 4.95
CA LYS A 97 30.68 8.35 6.39
C LYS A 97 29.56 9.36 6.66
N PHE A 98 29.50 10.46 5.90
CA PHE A 98 28.41 11.43 6.00
C PHE A 98 27.06 10.82 5.63
N PHE A 99 26.99 10.03 4.56
CA PHE A 99 25.77 9.30 4.22
C PHE A 99 25.30 8.36 5.34
N GLN A 100 26.22 7.63 5.99
CA GLN A 100 25.87 6.77 7.12
C GLN A 100 25.37 7.57 8.33
N LYS A 101 26.05 8.67 8.67
CA LYS A 101 25.78 9.46 9.86
C LYS A 101 24.57 10.37 9.70
N ASP A 102 24.48 11.09 8.59
CA ASP A 102 23.58 12.23 8.42
C ASP A 102 22.33 11.89 7.58
N PHE A 103 22.35 10.77 6.84
CA PHE A 103 21.17 10.27 6.13
C PHE A 103 20.64 8.95 6.73
N LEU A 104 21.47 7.91 6.81
CA LEU A 104 21.00 6.59 7.24
C LEU A 104 20.62 6.53 8.72
N ALA A 105 21.35 7.22 9.60
CA ALA A 105 21.03 7.23 11.02
C ALA A 105 19.71 7.97 11.30
N PRO A 106 19.46 9.21 10.79
CA PRO A 106 18.16 9.86 10.91
C PRO A 106 17.03 9.04 10.28
N PHE A 107 17.25 8.44 9.10
CA PHE A 107 16.27 7.58 8.45
C PHE A 107 15.85 6.39 9.34
N LYS A 108 16.82 5.68 9.92
CA LYS A 108 16.55 4.56 10.85
C LYS A 108 15.90 5.04 12.15
N SER A 109 16.36 6.17 12.67
CA SER A 109 15.84 6.79 13.89
C SER A 109 14.36 7.11 13.73
N LYS A 110 13.98 7.76 12.62
CA LYS A 110 12.58 8.07 12.29
C LYS A 110 11.72 6.83 12.14
N ILE A 111 12.23 5.77 11.52
CA ILE A 111 11.51 4.48 11.44
C ILE A 111 11.24 3.91 12.83
N TYR A 112 12.17 4.04 13.75
CA TYR A 112 12.00 3.58 15.14
C TYR A 112 11.06 4.50 15.94
N GLU A 113 11.25 5.82 15.85
CA GLU A 113 10.46 6.86 16.53
C GLU A 113 8.97 6.75 16.17
N LEU A 114 8.66 6.58 14.89
CA LEU A 114 7.29 6.43 14.37
C LEU A 114 6.73 5.00 14.52
N ASN A 115 7.48 4.10 15.19
CA ASN A 115 7.16 2.68 15.37
C ASN A 115 6.72 2.00 14.07
N LEU A 116 7.42 2.30 12.98
CA LEU A 116 7.04 1.82 11.66
C LEU A 116 7.44 0.36 11.48
N PRO A 117 6.62 -0.44 10.76
CA PRO A 117 6.81 -1.87 10.63
C PRO A 117 7.91 -2.25 9.63
N PHE A 118 8.97 -1.45 9.49
CA PHE A 118 10.00 -1.62 8.46
C PHE A 118 11.32 -2.20 8.98
N ASP A 119 11.90 -3.15 8.25
CA ASP A 119 13.29 -3.58 8.36
C ASP A 119 14.14 -2.82 7.35
N VAL A 120 15.11 -2.05 7.83
CA VAL A 120 16.01 -1.28 6.97
C VAL A 120 17.22 -2.12 6.57
N LEU A 121 17.26 -2.51 5.30
CA LEU A 121 18.29 -3.35 4.68
C LEU A 121 19.24 -2.50 3.84
N VAL A 122 20.31 -1.99 4.45
CA VAL A 122 21.32 -1.19 3.74
C VAL A 122 22.25 -2.12 2.96
N LEU A 123 22.35 -1.92 1.65
CA LEU A 123 23.28 -2.65 0.80
C LEU A 123 24.70 -2.09 0.90
N LYS A 124 25.68 -2.94 0.63
CA LYS A 124 27.09 -2.52 0.53
C LYS A 124 27.31 -1.72 -0.76
N ASN A 125 28.29 -0.82 -0.78
CA ASN A 125 28.54 0.06 -1.94
C ASN A 125 28.65 -0.71 -3.27
N HIS A 126 29.45 -1.78 -3.31
CA HIS A 126 29.62 -2.62 -4.50
C HIS A 126 28.37 -3.40 -4.93
N GLN A 127 27.38 -3.56 -4.03
CA GLN A 127 26.07 -4.12 -4.37
C GLN A 127 25.18 -3.01 -4.93
N SER A 128 25.22 -1.81 -4.36
CA SER A 128 24.52 -0.61 -4.84
C SER A 128 24.97 -0.18 -6.23
N GLU A 129 26.27 -0.28 -6.53
CA GLU A 129 26.86 -0.01 -7.86
C GLU A 129 26.21 -0.84 -8.99
N LYS A 130 25.57 -1.96 -8.67
CA LYS A 130 24.90 -2.84 -9.65
C LYS A 130 23.42 -2.49 -9.85
N VAL A 131 22.92 -1.44 -9.20
CA VAL A 131 21.49 -1.07 -9.18
C VAL A 131 21.31 0.25 -9.90
N GLU A 132 21.31 0.21 -11.22
CA GLU A 132 21.14 1.42 -12.05
C GLU A 132 19.69 1.54 -12.56
N THR A 133 19.08 0.39 -12.88
CA THR A 133 17.76 0.30 -13.52
C THR A 133 16.67 -0.17 -12.55
N THR A 134 15.42 0.03 -12.96
CA THR A 134 14.23 -0.48 -12.25
C THR A 134 14.27 -2.01 -12.16
N GLU A 135 14.77 -2.68 -13.20
CA GLU A 135 14.91 -4.13 -13.30
C GLU A 135 15.92 -4.65 -12.28
N ASP A 136 17.03 -3.95 -12.08
CA ASP A 136 18.02 -4.30 -11.05
C ASP A 136 17.47 -4.09 -9.65
N ALA A 137 16.70 -3.01 -9.43
CA ALA A 137 15.99 -2.80 -8.17
C ALA A 137 14.98 -3.93 -7.88
N ARG A 138 14.28 -4.45 -8.91
CA ARG A 138 13.42 -5.65 -8.76
C ARG A 138 14.23 -6.89 -8.38
N LYS A 139 15.43 -7.10 -8.95
CA LYS A 139 16.32 -8.21 -8.55
C LYS A 139 16.74 -8.06 -7.08
N VAL A 140 17.04 -6.85 -6.63
CA VAL A 140 17.35 -6.55 -5.22
C VAL A 140 16.17 -6.93 -4.32
N LEU A 141 14.96 -6.44 -4.62
CA LEU A 141 13.74 -6.77 -3.88
C LEU A 141 13.56 -8.28 -3.73
N LYS A 142 13.75 -9.05 -4.81
CA LYS A 142 13.68 -10.52 -4.79
C LYS A 142 14.73 -11.15 -3.88
N LYS A 143 15.99 -10.67 -3.93
CA LYS A 143 17.11 -11.21 -3.14
C LYS A 143 16.99 -10.88 -1.65
N THR A 144 16.56 -9.68 -1.31
CA THR A 144 16.40 -9.18 0.07
C THR A 144 15.04 -9.53 0.67
N ARG A 145 14.08 -9.96 -0.16
CA ARG A 145 12.65 -10.12 0.18
C ARG A 145 12.01 -8.81 0.65
N ALA A 146 12.59 -7.66 0.31
CA ALA A 146 12.03 -6.36 0.61
C ALA A 146 10.78 -6.09 -0.23
N HIS A 147 9.93 -5.18 0.26
CA HIS A 147 8.76 -4.69 -0.47
C HIS A 147 9.04 -3.31 -1.09
N PHE A 148 10.00 -2.57 -0.54
CA PHE A 148 10.41 -1.26 -1.05
C PHE A 148 11.92 -1.25 -1.30
N CYS A 149 12.35 -0.62 -2.38
CA CYS A 149 13.76 -0.43 -2.69
C CYS A 149 14.00 1.02 -3.07
N ILE A 150 14.92 1.67 -2.37
CA ILE A 150 15.45 2.99 -2.68
C ILE A 150 16.83 2.78 -3.25
N TRP A 151 17.12 3.33 -4.42
CA TRP A 151 18.44 3.26 -5.02
C TRP A 151 18.86 4.59 -5.61
N GLY A 152 20.15 4.79 -5.81
CA GLY A 152 20.65 6.03 -6.36
C GLY A 152 22.13 6.22 -6.13
N SER A 153 22.58 7.47 -6.18
CA SER A 153 24.01 7.79 -6.06
C SER A 153 24.25 9.13 -5.37
N ILE A 154 25.35 9.24 -4.65
CA ILE A 154 25.89 10.49 -4.13
C ILE A 154 27.25 10.72 -4.77
N LYS A 155 27.39 11.85 -5.46
CA LYS A 155 28.62 12.24 -6.15
C LYS A 155 29.08 13.60 -5.65
N LYS A 156 30.37 13.73 -5.31
CA LYS A 156 31.00 15.02 -5.04
C LYS A 156 31.59 15.56 -6.34
N ARG A 157 31.22 16.78 -6.71
CA ARG A 157 31.73 17.49 -7.89
C ARG A 157 32.68 18.58 -7.42
N LYS A 158 33.97 18.30 -7.58
CA LYS A 158 35.05 19.27 -7.38
C LYS A 158 35.06 20.24 -8.56
N ASN A 159 35.29 21.53 -8.31
CA ASN A 159 35.37 22.59 -9.33
C ASN A 159 34.02 23.01 -9.98
N ALA A 160 32.92 23.01 -9.23
CA ALA A 160 31.76 23.77 -9.72
C ALA A 160 32.07 25.28 -9.62
N PRO A 161 31.39 26.15 -10.41
CA PRO A 161 31.66 27.60 -10.38
C PRO A 161 31.53 28.25 -8.99
N VAL A 162 30.79 27.60 -8.09
CA VAL A 162 30.56 28.03 -6.70
C VAL A 162 30.86 26.84 -5.78
N GLY A 163 32.14 26.62 -5.50
CA GLY A 163 32.62 25.62 -4.53
C GLY A 163 32.37 24.15 -4.90
N ASP A 164 32.64 23.27 -3.94
CA ASP A 164 32.34 21.84 -4.06
C ASP A 164 30.83 21.60 -3.89
N LYS A 165 30.24 20.84 -4.82
CA LYS A 165 28.81 20.52 -4.81
C LYS A 165 28.57 19.02 -4.71
N TYR A 166 27.49 18.66 -4.02
CA TYR A 166 26.98 17.30 -3.96
C TYR A 166 25.82 17.12 -4.93
N LEU A 167 25.84 16.02 -5.67
CA LEU A 167 24.73 15.54 -6.47
C LEU A 167 24.15 14.30 -5.78
N PHE A 168 22.98 14.44 -5.17
CA PHE A 168 22.29 13.35 -4.49
C PHE A 168 21.06 12.91 -5.31
N SER A 169 21.18 11.77 -5.97
CA SER A 169 20.10 11.15 -6.73
C SER A 169 19.49 9.99 -5.96
N LEU A 170 18.16 9.95 -5.86
CA LEU A 170 17.39 8.84 -5.30
C LEU A 170 16.24 8.47 -6.23
N ARG A 171 15.96 7.19 -6.34
CA ARG A 171 14.82 6.60 -7.03
C ARG A 171 14.21 5.54 -6.13
N GLY A 172 12.96 5.20 -6.37
CA GLY A 172 12.27 4.20 -5.57
C GLY A 172 11.31 3.33 -6.35
N ILE A 173 11.08 2.12 -5.82
CA ILE A 173 10.14 1.14 -6.34
C ILE A 173 9.49 0.41 -5.17
N VAL A 174 8.20 0.15 -5.32
CA VAL A 174 7.38 -0.60 -4.38
C VAL A 174 6.80 -1.84 -5.06
N VAL A 175 6.76 -2.96 -4.34
CA VAL A 175 6.08 -4.19 -4.75
C VAL A 175 4.63 -4.12 -4.27
N HIS A 176 3.69 -4.37 -5.18
CA HIS A 176 2.26 -4.44 -4.91
C HIS A 176 1.63 -5.58 -5.73
N LYS A 177 0.40 -5.99 -5.38
CA LYS A 177 -0.37 -6.92 -6.21
C LYS A 177 -0.64 -6.30 -7.59
N PRO A 178 -0.88 -7.09 -8.66
CA PRO A 178 -1.28 -6.52 -9.94
C PRO A 178 -2.49 -5.59 -9.80
N ILE A 179 -2.37 -4.37 -10.34
CA ILE A 179 -3.40 -3.32 -10.31
C ILE A 179 -3.60 -2.78 -11.73
N GLN A 180 -4.68 -2.03 -11.94
CA GLN A 180 -4.99 -1.42 -13.22
C GLN A 180 -3.92 -0.40 -13.63
N GLU A 181 -3.66 -0.25 -14.93
CA GLU A 181 -2.59 0.62 -15.43
C GLU A 181 -2.80 2.08 -15.03
N VAL A 182 -4.05 2.55 -15.03
CA VAL A 182 -4.41 3.90 -14.56
C VAL A 182 -3.94 4.13 -13.12
N GLN A 183 -4.15 3.14 -12.23
CA GLN A 183 -3.71 3.22 -10.84
C GLN A 183 -2.18 3.20 -10.72
N LYS A 184 -1.47 2.45 -11.57
CA LYS A 184 0.01 2.46 -11.60
C LYS A 184 0.56 3.83 -11.99
N VAL A 185 -0.05 4.48 -12.98
CA VAL A 185 0.36 5.82 -13.44
C VAL A 185 0.14 6.84 -12.33
N LEU A 186 -1.01 6.80 -11.64
CA LEU A 186 -1.29 7.67 -10.50
C LEU A 186 -0.32 7.43 -9.35
N LEU A 187 -0.09 6.18 -8.96
CA LEU A 187 0.86 5.84 -7.90
C LEU A 187 2.29 6.31 -8.24
N ARG A 188 2.72 6.15 -9.50
CA ARG A 188 4.03 6.64 -9.96
C ARG A 188 4.12 8.16 -9.88
N LYS A 189 3.06 8.87 -10.23
CA LYS A 189 2.99 10.34 -10.12
C LYS A 189 3.12 10.78 -8.67
N GLU A 190 2.34 10.17 -7.76
CA GLU A 190 2.42 10.41 -6.31
C GLU A 190 3.85 10.12 -5.80
N PHE A 191 4.46 9.01 -6.21
CA PHE A 191 5.83 8.65 -5.84
C PHE A 191 6.83 9.74 -6.22
N ASN A 192 6.83 10.16 -7.49
CA ASN A 192 7.78 11.15 -7.99
C ASN A 192 7.62 12.54 -7.33
N GLN A 193 6.41 12.87 -6.86
CA GLN A 193 6.16 14.10 -6.11
C GLN A 193 6.77 14.04 -4.70
N LEU A 194 6.73 12.89 -4.05
CA LEU A 194 7.21 12.71 -2.68
C LEU A 194 8.71 12.45 -2.57
N LEU A 195 9.27 11.77 -3.56
CA LEU A 195 10.70 11.47 -3.63
C LEU A 195 11.30 12.08 -4.91
N PRO A 196 11.62 13.39 -4.91
CA PRO A 196 12.30 14.03 -6.04
C PRO A 196 13.60 13.32 -6.38
N ASN A 197 13.83 13.12 -7.68
CA ASN A 197 14.89 12.22 -8.16
C ASN A 197 16.31 12.71 -7.86
N THR A 198 16.55 14.02 -7.88
CA THR A 198 17.89 14.59 -7.77
C THR A 198 17.84 15.90 -7.02
N VAL A 199 18.78 16.08 -6.08
CA VAL A 199 19.02 17.34 -5.39
C VAL A 199 20.49 17.68 -5.53
N ILE A 200 20.78 18.94 -5.86
CA ILE A 200 22.13 19.50 -5.92
C ILE A 200 22.25 20.51 -4.79
N PHE A 201 23.29 20.39 -3.99
CA PHE A 201 23.53 21.29 -2.85
C PHE A 201 25.02 21.54 -2.62
N GLU A 202 25.33 22.63 -1.93
CA GLU A 202 26.70 23.02 -1.59
C GLU A 202 27.18 22.27 -0.34
N GLU A 203 28.49 22.08 -0.21
CA GLU A 203 29.07 21.29 0.89
C GLU A 203 28.69 21.80 2.29
N HIS A 204 28.57 23.12 2.48
CA HIS A 204 28.20 23.69 3.78
C HIS A 204 26.77 23.36 4.22
N LEU A 205 25.86 23.00 3.29
CA LEU A 205 24.47 22.60 3.57
C LEU A 205 24.30 21.08 3.71
N GLN A 206 25.41 20.32 3.69
CA GLN A 206 25.38 18.86 3.57
C GLN A 206 24.57 18.18 4.68
N PHE A 207 24.77 18.62 5.91
CA PHE A 207 24.08 18.05 7.07
C PHE A 207 22.56 18.25 6.98
N GLU A 208 22.13 19.49 6.77
CA GLU A 208 20.72 19.89 6.71
C GLU A 208 20.00 19.20 5.55
N VAL A 209 20.64 19.14 4.38
CA VAL A 209 20.05 18.51 3.20
C VAL A 209 19.97 16.99 3.36
N PHE A 210 20.98 16.33 3.94
CA PHE A 210 20.89 14.89 4.19
C PHE A 210 19.79 14.55 5.19
N GLU A 211 19.67 15.29 6.28
CA GLU A 211 18.60 15.09 7.26
C GLU A 211 17.23 15.34 6.64
N PHE A 212 17.06 16.46 5.91
CA PHE A 212 15.83 16.76 5.18
C PHE A 212 15.45 15.64 4.22
N ARG A 213 16.43 15.11 3.46
CA ARG A 213 16.21 14.01 2.52
C ARG A 213 15.88 12.70 3.22
N ALA A 214 16.47 12.43 4.38
CA ALA A 214 16.12 11.26 5.18
C ALA A 214 14.65 11.33 5.62
N ASN A 215 14.21 12.47 6.18
CA ASN A 215 12.83 12.70 6.61
C ASN A 215 11.85 12.59 5.43
N GLN A 216 12.17 13.22 4.30
CA GLN A 216 11.37 13.11 3.06
C GLN A 216 11.28 11.66 2.57
N THR A 217 12.37 10.90 2.65
CA THR A 217 12.39 9.50 2.20
C THR A 217 11.56 8.61 3.12
N VAL A 218 11.56 8.83 4.45
CA VAL A 218 10.67 8.11 5.38
C VAL A 218 9.21 8.42 5.08
N ALA A 219 8.86 9.68 4.83
CA ALA A 219 7.49 10.07 4.48
C ALA A 219 7.02 9.41 3.17
N ALA A 220 7.88 9.42 2.16
CA ALA A 220 7.62 8.76 0.89
C ALA A 220 7.47 7.24 1.06
N LEU A 221 8.29 6.62 1.91
CA LEU A 221 8.20 5.21 2.23
C LEU A 221 6.85 4.85 2.86
N ASP A 222 6.43 5.58 3.90
CA ASP A 222 5.16 5.34 4.59
C ASP A 222 3.97 5.51 3.66
N TYR A 223 3.91 6.67 3.00
CA TYR A 223 2.81 7.00 2.12
C TYR A 223 2.73 6.03 0.94
N ILE A 224 3.82 5.80 0.20
CA ILE A 224 3.76 4.95 -0.99
C ILE A 224 3.53 3.49 -0.62
N THR A 225 4.11 2.99 0.48
CA THR A 225 3.84 1.63 0.93
C THR A 225 2.40 1.48 1.41
N GLY A 226 1.84 2.50 2.09
CA GLY A 226 0.44 2.53 2.49
C GLY A 226 -0.50 2.52 1.29
N ARG A 227 -0.24 3.35 0.27
CA ARG A 227 -0.99 3.36 -1.00
C ARG A 227 -0.89 2.02 -1.73
N ALA A 228 0.29 1.41 -1.78
CA ALA A 228 0.49 0.10 -2.38
C ALA A 228 -0.28 -1.01 -1.62
N ALA A 229 -0.32 -0.93 -0.28
CA ALA A 229 -1.09 -1.84 0.56
C ALA A 229 -2.61 -1.67 0.34
N LEU A 230 -3.11 -0.43 0.28
CA LEU A 230 -4.50 -0.11 -0.02
C LEU A 230 -4.93 -0.71 -1.36
N LEU A 231 -4.16 -0.45 -2.41
CA LEU A 231 -4.43 -0.99 -3.76
C LEU A 231 -4.34 -2.52 -3.81
N SER A 232 -3.63 -3.14 -2.87
CA SER A 232 -3.52 -4.60 -2.73
C SER A 232 -4.61 -5.21 -1.82
N GLY A 233 -5.50 -4.37 -1.25
CA GLY A 233 -6.56 -4.76 -0.32
C GLY A 233 -6.09 -5.04 1.12
N ASP A 234 -4.86 -4.65 1.49
CA ASP A 234 -4.37 -4.73 2.87
C ASP A 234 -4.66 -3.41 3.61
N PHE A 235 -5.93 -3.22 3.97
CA PHE A 235 -6.42 -1.99 4.59
C PHE A 235 -5.77 -1.71 5.94
N ASN A 236 -5.49 -2.76 6.74
CA ASN A 236 -4.89 -2.58 8.07
C ASN A 236 -3.46 -2.04 7.97
N THR A 237 -2.65 -2.56 7.03
CA THR A 237 -1.31 -2.01 6.80
C THR A 237 -1.37 -0.59 6.26
N ALA A 238 -2.29 -0.31 5.33
CA ALA A 238 -2.47 1.03 4.77
C ALA A 238 -2.81 2.07 5.84
N ILE A 239 -3.86 1.79 6.64
CA ILE A 239 -4.32 2.66 7.73
C ILE A 239 -3.19 2.89 8.74
N ARG A 240 -2.51 1.84 9.19
CA ARG A 240 -1.41 1.97 10.16
C ARG A 240 -0.31 2.92 9.66
N LEU A 241 0.08 2.83 8.39
CA LEU A 241 1.12 3.68 7.82
C LEU A 241 0.66 5.13 7.67
N HIS A 242 -0.55 5.35 7.14
CA HIS A 242 -1.06 6.71 6.93
C HIS A 242 -1.49 7.40 8.22
N GLU A 243 -1.97 6.68 9.24
CA GLU A 243 -2.25 7.26 10.56
C GLU A 243 -0.96 7.71 11.24
N SER A 244 0.11 6.92 11.16
CA SER A 244 1.42 7.31 11.69
C SER A 244 1.90 8.62 11.05
N LEU A 245 1.84 8.70 9.72
CA LEU A 245 2.22 9.91 8.98
C LEU A 245 1.28 11.09 9.28
N PHE A 246 -0.02 10.86 9.41
CA PHE A 246 -0.99 11.91 9.76
C PHE A 246 -0.73 12.48 11.15
N ASN A 247 -0.46 11.62 12.13
CA ASN A 247 -0.13 12.03 13.50
C ASN A 247 1.19 12.81 13.55
N ALA A 248 2.18 12.40 12.75
CA ALA A 248 3.44 13.10 12.61
C ALA A 248 3.25 14.54 12.07
N ILE A 249 2.43 14.72 11.02
CA ILE A 249 2.05 16.05 10.51
C ILE A 249 1.29 16.85 11.56
N GLN A 250 0.36 16.21 12.28
CA GLN A 250 -0.43 16.88 13.32
C GLN A 250 0.44 17.38 14.48
N SER A 251 1.54 16.70 14.78
CA SER A 251 2.55 17.11 15.76
C SER A 251 3.51 18.20 15.26
N GLY A 252 3.30 18.73 14.05
CA GLY A 252 4.07 19.84 13.49
C GLY A 252 5.22 19.44 12.55
N GLN A 253 5.41 18.15 12.26
CA GLN A 253 6.42 17.74 11.28
C GLN A 253 5.99 18.14 9.86
N GLN A 254 6.94 18.68 9.09
CA GLN A 254 6.68 19.13 7.73
C GLN A 254 6.99 18.02 6.73
N TYR A 255 5.99 17.69 5.91
CA TYR A 255 6.08 16.67 4.86
C TYR A 255 5.49 17.21 3.55
N PRO A 256 5.91 16.70 2.37
CA PRO A 256 5.39 17.12 1.07
C PRO A 256 3.99 16.57 0.76
N ILE A 257 3.15 16.37 1.78
CA ILE A 257 1.76 15.90 1.70
C ILE A 257 0.94 16.74 2.66
N SER A 258 -0.21 17.24 2.21
CA SER A 258 -1.08 18.02 3.08
C SER A 258 -1.81 17.14 4.10
N LYS A 259 -2.06 17.69 5.30
CA LYS A 259 -2.89 17.06 6.32
C LYS A 259 -4.27 16.67 5.78
N GLU A 260 -4.86 17.52 4.94
CA GLU A 260 -6.18 17.30 4.35
C GLU A 260 -6.18 16.14 3.34
N THR A 261 -5.09 15.99 2.56
CA THR A 261 -4.92 14.84 1.67
C THR A 261 -4.90 13.53 2.45
N LEU A 262 -4.13 13.44 3.53
CA LEU A 262 -4.09 12.24 4.37
C LEU A 262 -5.42 11.97 5.10
N LYS A 263 -6.07 13.02 5.59
CA LYS A 263 -7.38 12.92 6.24
C LYS A 263 -8.42 12.32 5.28
N ASN A 264 -8.48 12.81 4.04
CA ASN A 264 -9.37 12.27 3.03
C ASN A 264 -9.01 10.84 2.63
N LEU A 265 -7.71 10.53 2.54
CA LEU A 265 -7.23 9.18 2.26
C LEU A 265 -7.62 8.19 3.38
N LEU A 266 -7.33 8.51 4.64
CA LEU A 266 -7.70 7.67 5.79
C LEU A 266 -9.21 7.44 5.86
N SER A 267 -10.00 8.47 5.61
CA SER A 267 -11.44 8.35 5.49
C SER A 267 -11.83 7.29 4.44
N LEU A 268 -11.23 7.34 3.24
CA LEU A 268 -11.48 6.35 2.19
C LEU A 268 -11.02 4.94 2.59
N GLU A 269 -9.89 4.80 3.26
CA GLU A 269 -9.35 3.51 3.69
C GLU A 269 -10.24 2.81 4.70
N TYR A 270 -10.73 3.56 5.69
CA TYR A 270 -11.71 3.07 6.66
C TYR A 270 -13.05 2.74 5.99
N ASP A 271 -13.48 3.50 4.99
CA ASP A 271 -14.69 3.21 4.22
C ASP A 271 -14.57 1.88 3.44
N GLN A 272 -13.42 1.65 2.79
CA GLN A 272 -13.15 0.40 2.07
C GLN A 272 -12.99 -0.79 3.02
N LYS A 273 -12.33 -0.59 4.16
CA LYS A 273 -12.27 -1.59 5.24
C LYS A 273 -13.67 -1.96 5.74
N ALA A 274 -14.53 -0.97 5.96
CA ALA A 274 -15.92 -1.21 6.35
C ALA A 274 -16.69 -2.01 5.28
N SER A 275 -16.45 -1.77 3.99
CA SER A 275 -17.06 -2.60 2.92
C SER A 275 -16.65 -4.07 3.05
N PHE A 276 -15.35 -4.34 3.31
CA PHE A 276 -14.87 -5.71 3.49
C PHE A 276 -15.46 -6.36 4.76
N GLU A 277 -15.52 -5.62 5.86
CA GLU A 277 -16.08 -6.09 7.13
C GLU A 277 -17.58 -6.37 7.05
N PHE A 278 -18.33 -5.60 6.26
CA PHE A 278 -19.76 -5.80 6.06
C PHE A 278 -20.10 -7.20 5.52
N PHE A 279 -19.27 -7.72 4.61
CA PHE A 279 -19.46 -9.07 4.05
C PHE A 279 -18.89 -10.19 4.91
N ASN A 280 -18.21 -9.86 6.01
CA ASN A 280 -17.65 -10.84 6.93
C ASN A 280 -18.52 -10.92 8.20
N PRO A 281 -19.31 -12.00 8.39
CA PRO A 281 -20.14 -12.17 9.59
C PRO A 281 -19.36 -12.11 10.90
N SER A 282 -18.06 -12.44 10.89
CA SER A 282 -17.22 -12.40 12.09
C SER A 282 -16.75 -10.98 12.48
N ALA A 283 -16.99 -9.97 11.63
CA ALA A 283 -16.50 -8.62 11.88
C ALA A 283 -17.24 -7.90 13.03
N GLY A 284 -18.52 -8.23 13.24
CA GLY A 284 -19.31 -7.66 14.34
C GLY A 284 -19.21 -6.13 14.43
N ASN A 285 -18.74 -5.63 15.58
CA ASN A 285 -18.61 -4.19 15.84
C ASN A 285 -17.49 -3.50 15.03
N ALA A 286 -16.56 -4.25 14.42
CA ALA A 286 -15.46 -3.66 13.64
C ALA A 286 -16.00 -2.83 12.47
N TYR A 287 -17.08 -3.31 11.82
CA TYR A 287 -17.77 -2.56 10.76
C TYR A 287 -18.23 -1.17 11.22
N ILE A 288 -18.88 -1.12 12.39
CA ILE A 288 -19.40 0.13 12.97
C ILE A 288 -18.25 1.08 13.32
N GLU A 289 -17.17 0.54 13.89
CA GLU A 289 -15.98 1.32 14.23
C GLU A 289 -15.32 1.91 12.98
N SER A 290 -15.16 1.12 11.92
CA SER A 290 -14.59 1.57 10.65
C SER A 290 -15.42 2.68 10.01
N VAL A 291 -16.75 2.56 9.99
CA VAL A 291 -17.64 3.62 9.49
C VAL A 291 -17.49 4.90 10.32
N LYS A 292 -17.48 4.78 11.66
CA LYS A 292 -17.30 5.92 12.57
C LYS A 292 -15.96 6.60 12.34
N LYS A 293 -14.87 5.84 12.21
CA LYS A 293 -13.52 6.37 11.93
C LYS A 293 -13.47 7.06 10.59
N SER A 294 -14.06 6.47 9.55
CA SER A 294 -14.15 7.10 8.23
C SER A 294 -14.79 8.50 8.31
N LEU A 295 -15.95 8.61 8.96
CA LEU A 295 -16.66 9.88 9.13
C LEU A 295 -15.97 10.85 10.09
N GLN A 296 -15.21 10.35 11.07
CA GLN A 296 -14.36 11.17 11.92
C GLN A 296 -13.27 11.88 11.10
N TYR A 297 -12.66 11.15 10.15
CA TYR A 297 -11.69 11.74 9.22
C TYR A 297 -12.38 12.62 8.18
N ASN A 298 -13.46 12.21 7.55
CA ASN A 298 -14.22 13.09 6.65
C ASN A 298 -15.71 12.84 6.78
N GLN A 299 -16.41 13.78 7.43
CA GLN A 299 -17.87 13.73 7.64
C GLN A 299 -18.66 13.70 6.32
N ASN A 300 -18.04 14.16 5.23
CA ASN A 300 -18.66 14.24 3.91
C ASN A 300 -18.35 13.00 3.05
N ASN A 301 -17.74 11.95 3.61
CA ASN A 301 -17.47 10.72 2.86
C ASN A 301 -18.78 10.04 2.47
N TYR A 302 -19.10 10.09 1.18
CA TYR A 302 -20.30 9.51 0.60
C TYR A 302 -20.48 8.03 0.93
N GLY A 303 -19.44 7.21 0.72
CA GLY A 303 -19.51 5.77 0.97
C GLY A 303 -19.78 5.45 2.44
N ALA A 304 -19.14 6.18 3.35
CA ALA A 304 -19.33 6.01 4.78
C ALA A 304 -20.70 6.49 5.26
N LEU A 305 -21.26 7.55 4.66
CA LEU A 305 -22.64 8.00 4.94
C LEU A 305 -23.68 6.94 4.53
N LEU A 306 -23.50 6.27 3.39
CA LEU A 306 -24.37 5.15 3.00
C LEU A 306 -24.33 4.02 4.03
N LYS A 307 -23.12 3.65 4.48
CA LYS A 307 -22.93 2.61 5.49
C LYS A 307 -23.48 3.01 6.86
N ARG A 308 -23.37 4.28 7.23
CA ARG A 308 -23.97 4.82 8.45
C ARG A 308 -25.49 4.67 8.42
N ALA A 309 -26.15 4.93 7.29
CA ALA A 309 -27.59 4.71 7.17
C ALA A 309 -27.99 3.23 7.39
N ILE A 310 -27.15 2.29 6.94
CA ILE A 310 -27.36 0.85 7.22
C ILE A 310 -27.26 0.57 8.73
N ILE A 311 -26.28 1.15 9.41
CA ILE A 311 -26.12 1.03 10.87
C ILE A 311 -27.33 1.63 11.60
N GLU A 312 -27.77 2.82 11.20
CA GLU A 312 -28.93 3.51 11.81
C GLU A 312 -30.24 2.75 11.58
N PHE A 313 -30.37 2.04 10.46
CA PHE A 313 -31.50 1.17 10.17
C PHE A 313 -31.49 -0.13 11.00
N ASN A 314 -30.29 -0.67 11.29
CA ASN A 314 -30.06 -1.83 12.17
C ASN A 314 -30.99 -3.03 11.90
N GLY A 315 -31.10 -3.44 10.63
CA GLY A 315 -31.92 -4.60 10.25
C GLY A 315 -33.41 -4.48 10.59
N GLY A 316 -33.93 -3.24 10.63
CA GLY A 316 -35.32 -2.93 10.98
C GLY A 316 -35.55 -2.61 12.46
N ASN A 317 -34.55 -2.84 13.32
CA ASN A 317 -34.62 -2.54 14.76
C ASN A 317 -34.16 -1.12 15.11
N GLY A 318 -33.64 -0.37 14.12
CA GLY A 318 -33.16 0.99 14.30
C GLY A 318 -34.17 2.07 13.92
N ASN A 319 -33.70 3.28 13.67
CA ASN A 319 -34.54 4.41 13.26
C ASN A 319 -34.44 4.64 11.75
N ALA A 320 -35.42 4.13 11.00
CA ALA A 320 -35.49 4.27 9.55
C ALA A 320 -35.59 5.73 9.08
N GLN A 321 -36.20 6.63 9.87
CA GLN A 321 -36.27 8.05 9.53
C GLN A 321 -34.91 8.74 9.65
N THR A 322 -34.11 8.38 10.66
CA THR A 322 -32.72 8.83 10.80
C THR A 322 -31.89 8.34 9.62
N ALA A 323 -31.97 7.04 9.30
CA ALA A 323 -31.28 6.48 8.14
C ALA A 323 -31.65 7.22 6.85
N LEU A 324 -32.93 7.56 6.65
CA LEU A 324 -33.39 8.30 5.48
C LEU A 324 -32.82 9.72 5.43
N ASN A 325 -32.69 10.39 6.58
CA ASN A 325 -32.06 11.71 6.65
C ASN A 325 -30.57 11.64 6.30
N THR A 326 -29.86 10.61 6.74
CA THR A 326 -28.46 10.37 6.35
C THR A 326 -28.32 10.04 4.87
N ILE A 327 -29.27 9.32 4.26
CA ILE A 327 -29.29 9.12 2.80
C ILE A 327 -29.51 10.45 2.04
N LYS A 328 -30.35 11.36 2.55
CA LYS A 328 -30.49 12.71 1.97
C LYS A 328 -29.19 13.51 2.07
N GLU A 329 -28.43 13.35 3.15
CA GLU A 329 -27.10 13.94 3.30
C GLU A 329 -26.11 13.34 2.28
N ALA A 330 -26.07 12.01 2.16
CA ALA A 330 -25.22 11.30 1.19
C ALA A 330 -25.50 11.74 -0.24
N LYS A 331 -26.79 11.91 -0.62
CA LYS A 331 -27.20 12.41 -1.93
C LYS A 331 -26.48 13.71 -2.31
N ASN A 332 -26.35 14.66 -1.37
CA ASN A 332 -25.71 15.95 -1.64
C ASN A 332 -24.20 15.82 -1.91
N ARG A 333 -23.61 14.65 -1.62
CA ARG A 333 -22.19 14.33 -1.80
C ARG A 333 -21.93 13.29 -2.90
N ALA A 334 -22.97 12.85 -3.60
CA ALA A 334 -22.88 11.70 -4.48
C ALA A 334 -22.08 11.94 -5.77
N GLY A 335 -21.85 13.21 -6.17
CA GLY A 335 -21.01 13.53 -7.34
C GLY A 335 -21.50 12.90 -8.66
N GLY A 336 -22.81 12.71 -8.82
CA GLY A 336 -23.40 12.05 -10.00
C GLY A 336 -23.56 10.53 -9.89
N VAL A 337 -23.20 9.95 -8.75
CA VAL A 337 -23.41 8.53 -8.45
C VAL A 337 -24.82 8.29 -7.89
N TYR A 338 -25.40 7.12 -8.16
CA TYR A 338 -26.82 6.83 -7.89
C TYR A 338 -27.08 5.72 -6.86
N HIS A 339 -26.07 5.14 -6.18
CA HIS A 339 -26.27 4.09 -5.17
C HIS A 339 -27.28 4.50 -4.08
N TRP A 340 -27.24 5.77 -3.63
CA TRP A 340 -28.16 6.30 -2.61
C TRP A 340 -29.65 6.21 -3.00
N LEU A 341 -30.00 6.15 -4.30
CA LEU A 341 -31.38 6.01 -4.74
C LEU A 341 -31.99 4.66 -4.33
N TYR A 342 -31.19 3.60 -4.34
CA TYR A 342 -31.64 2.27 -3.88
C TYR A 342 -31.99 2.31 -2.39
N SER A 343 -31.08 2.82 -1.56
CA SER A 343 -31.33 2.98 -0.12
C SER A 343 -32.51 3.91 0.16
N LYS A 344 -32.65 4.99 -0.62
CA LYS A 344 -33.76 5.93 -0.48
C LYS A 344 -35.11 5.27 -0.82
N ALA A 345 -35.20 4.58 -1.95
CA ALA A 345 -36.42 3.89 -2.37
C ALA A 345 -36.82 2.84 -1.33
N PHE A 346 -35.87 2.00 -0.91
CA PHE A 346 -36.05 1.02 0.15
C PHE A 346 -36.60 1.65 1.44
N LEU A 347 -35.98 2.71 1.95
CA LEU A 347 -36.41 3.35 3.19
C LEU A 347 -37.80 3.98 3.07
N HIS A 348 -38.18 4.54 1.93
CA HIS A 348 -39.54 5.03 1.71
C HIS A 348 -40.56 3.89 1.66
N PHE A 349 -40.25 2.74 1.04
CA PHE A 349 -41.12 1.55 1.15
C PHE A 349 -41.23 1.08 2.61
N TRP A 350 -40.11 1.01 3.33
CA TRP A 350 -40.10 0.62 4.74
C TRP A 350 -40.97 1.51 5.63
N LEU A 351 -40.91 2.83 5.39
CA LEU A 351 -41.69 3.86 6.09
C LEU A 351 -43.10 4.05 5.52
N GLU A 352 -43.52 3.23 4.56
CA GLU A 352 -44.86 3.26 3.94
C GLU A 352 -45.17 4.60 3.23
N GLN A 353 -44.13 5.30 2.77
CA GLN A 353 -44.18 6.54 2.00
C GLN A 353 -44.17 6.21 0.50
N TYR A 354 -45.21 5.52 0.02
CA TYR A 354 -45.22 4.88 -1.30
C TYR A 354 -45.03 5.85 -2.47
N ASN A 355 -45.61 7.05 -2.42
CA ASN A 355 -45.46 8.05 -3.48
C ASN A 355 -43.98 8.47 -3.66
N ASP A 356 -43.26 8.70 -2.57
CA ASP A 356 -41.84 9.05 -2.61
C ASP A 356 -40.96 7.87 -3.04
N ALA A 357 -41.36 6.65 -2.66
CA ALA A 357 -40.71 5.42 -3.10
C ALA A 357 -40.81 5.27 -4.62
N LEU A 358 -42.01 5.44 -5.19
CA LEU A 358 -42.28 5.37 -6.62
C LEU A 358 -41.53 6.44 -7.41
N GLN A 359 -41.47 7.69 -6.92
CA GLN A 359 -40.62 8.72 -7.55
C GLN A 359 -39.13 8.34 -7.59
N SER A 360 -38.66 7.59 -6.60
CA SER A 360 -37.29 7.09 -6.55
C SER A 360 -37.10 5.92 -7.54
N CYS A 361 -38.10 5.04 -7.66
CA CYS A 361 -38.15 3.99 -8.69
C CYS A 361 -38.12 4.56 -10.11
N ASP A 362 -38.91 5.59 -10.41
CA ASP A 362 -38.92 6.19 -11.75
C ASP A 362 -37.56 6.78 -12.11
N LYS A 363 -36.89 7.44 -11.17
CA LYS A 363 -35.50 7.90 -11.35
C LYS A 363 -34.54 6.74 -11.57
N LEU A 364 -34.71 5.62 -10.86
CA LEU A 364 -33.87 4.44 -11.06
C LEU A 364 -34.04 3.84 -12.47
N LYS A 365 -35.22 3.87 -13.09
CA LYS A 365 -35.42 3.38 -14.47
C LYS A 365 -34.48 4.07 -15.47
N GLU A 366 -34.27 5.37 -15.29
CA GLU A 366 -33.53 6.22 -16.24
C GLU A 366 -32.02 6.28 -15.99
N LYS A 367 -31.56 5.81 -14.84
CA LYS A 367 -30.16 5.97 -14.41
C LYS A 367 -29.48 4.62 -14.30
N SER A 368 -28.26 4.50 -14.79
CA SER A 368 -27.39 3.35 -14.55
C SER A 368 -25.97 3.84 -14.28
N TYR A 369 -25.14 2.96 -13.73
CA TYR A 369 -23.72 3.23 -13.48
C TYR A 369 -22.91 1.93 -13.58
N GLY A 370 -21.60 2.04 -13.76
CA GLY A 370 -20.73 0.87 -13.86
C GLY A 370 -20.73 0.05 -12.57
N GLY A 371 -20.97 -1.25 -12.67
CA GLY A 371 -21.02 -2.17 -11.53
C GLY A 371 -22.34 -2.15 -10.76
N GLU A 372 -23.40 -1.54 -11.31
CA GLU A 372 -24.74 -1.52 -10.72
C GLU A 372 -25.28 -2.93 -10.43
N GLU A 373 -24.87 -3.95 -11.19
CA GLU A 373 -25.26 -5.34 -11.02
C GLU A 373 -24.94 -5.88 -9.62
N ILE A 374 -23.78 -5.47 -9.06
CA ILE A 374 -23.37 -5.86 -7.70
C ILE A 374 -24.32 -5.23 -6.68
N THR A 375 -24.65 -3.95 -6.84
CA THR A 375 -25.59 -3.25 -5.95
C THR A 375 -26.97 -3.87 -6.02
N VAL A 376 -27.44 -4.24 -7.22
CA VAL A 376 -28.73 -4.91 -7.41
C VAL A 376 -28.78 -6.24 -6.66
N GLN A 377 -27.73 -7.06 -6.76
CA GLN A 377 -27.64 -8.33 -6.02
C GLN A 377 -27.62 -8.12 -4.50
N GLU A 378 -26.88 -7.13 -4.01
CA GLU A 378 -26.85 -6.77 -2.59
C GLU A 378 -28.21 -6.32 -2.08
N VAL A 379 -28.92 -5.47 -2.85
CA VAL A 379 -30.26 -4.99 -2.52
C VAL A 379 -31.25 -6.15 -2.45
N ILE A 380 -31.22 -7.07 -3.42
CA ILE A 380 -32.09 -8.25 -3.44
C ILE A 380 -31.85 -9.09 -2.19
N LYS A 381 -30.61 -9.50 -1.96
CA LYS A 381 -30.23 -10.34 -0.81
C LYS A 381 -30.61 -9.68 0.53
N PHE A 382 -30.31 -8.40 0.68
CA PHE A 382 -30.63 -7.64 1.91
C PHE A 382 -32.13 -7.62 2.19
N ASN A 383 -32.97 -7.39 1.19
CA ASN A 383 -34.42 -7.35 1.35
C ASN A 383 -35.03 -8.75 1.59
N GLU A 384 -34.51 -9.78 0.92
CA GLU A 384 -34.88 -11.17 1.19
C GLU A 384 -34.57 -11.57 2.65
N ASP A 385 -33.42 -11.17 3.17
CA ASP A 385 -33.04 -11.45 4.57
C ASP A 385 -33.90 -10.67 5.58
N LEU A 386 -34.37 -9.48 5.23
CA LEU A 386 -35.33 -8.72 6.06
C LEU A 386 -36.71 -9.37 6.07
N LEU A 387 -37.21 -9.83 4.92
CA LEU A 387 -38.52 -10.46 4.79
C LEU A 387 -38.63 -11.79 5.56
N LYS A 388 -37.50 -12.43 5.88
CA LYS A 388 -37.46 -13.59 6.80
C LYS A 388 -37.79 -13.22 8.25
N LYS A 389 -37.62 -11.95 8.62
CA LYS A 389 -37.73 -11.46 10.01
C LYS A 389 -38.91 -10.51 10.21
N HIS A 390 -39.35 -9.85 9.15
CA HIS A 390 -40.34 -8.79 9.19
C HIS A 390 -41.41 -9.03 8.14
N ASP A 391 -42.68 -8.93 8.54
CA ASP A 391 -43.80 -8.99 7.60
C ASP A 391 -44.06 -7.60 7.00
N LYS A 392 -43.43 -7.34 5.86
CA LYS A 392 -43.50 -6.06 5.14
C LYS A 392 -43.83 -6.31 3.66
N PRO A 393 -45.12 -6.51 3.32
CA PRO A 393 -45.55 -6.86 1.96
C PRO A 393 -44.97 -5.97 0.86
N GLN A 394 -44.90 -4.66 1.11
CA GLN A 394 -44.37 -3.68 0.17
C GLN A 394 -42.91 -3.91 -0.26
N LEU A 395 -42.11 -4.67 0.51
CA LEU A 395 -40.76 -5.03 0.10
C LEU A 395 -40.75 -6.07 -1.03
N TYR A 396 -41.80 -6.89 -1.16
CA TYR A 396 -41.96 -7.75 -2.33
C TYR A 396 -42.21 -6.94 -3.60
N TYR A 397 -42.97 -5.84 -3.53
CA TYR A 397 -43.09 -4.91 -4.65
C TYR A 397 -41.73 -4.34 -5.05
N TRP A 398 -40.96 -3.86 -4.06
CA TRP A 398 -39.61 -3.33 -4.28
C TRP A 398 -38.69 -4.35 -4.93
N LEU A 399 -38.67 -5.59 -4.44
CA LEU A 399 -37.90 -6.69 -5.01
C LEU A 399 -38.34 -7.03 -6.45
N GLY A 400 -39.64 -7.04 -6.72
CA GLY A 400 -40.20 -7.24 -8.05
C GLY A 400 -39.72 -6.15 -9.03
N PHE A 401 -39.82 -4.88 -8.60
CA PHE A 401 -39.36 -3.73 -9.37
C PHE A 401 -37.86 -3.81 -9.70
N VAL A 402 -37.00 -4.08 -8.70
CA VAL A 402 -35.56 -4.22 -8.92
C VAL A 402 -35.28 -5.40 -9.86
N SER A 403 -36.00 -6.51 -9.70
CA SER A 403 -35.80 -7.72 -10.51
C SER A 403 -36.14 -7.51 -11.98
N ILE A 404 -37.25 -6.84 -12.30
CA ILE A 404 -37.63 -6.57 -13.71
C ILE A 404 -36.81 -5.44 -14.32
N VAL A 405 -36.67 -4.30 -13.63
CA VAL A 405 -36.10 -3.08 -14.22
C VAL A 405 -34.58 -3.12 -14.24
N LYS A 406 -33.96 -3.67 -13.20
CA LYS A 406 -32.51 -3.61 -13.00
C LYS A 406 -31.82 -4.95 -13.26
N ASN A 407 -32.38 -6.03 -12.74
CA ASN A 407 -31.80 -7.37 -12.92
C ASN A 407 -32.25 -8.04 -14.23
N LYS A 408 -33.29 -7.51 -14.90
CA LYS A 408 -33.93 -8.10 -16.09
C LYS A 408 -34.31 -9.59 -15.92
N ASN A 409 -34.66 -9.99 -14.70
CA ASN A 409 -35.05 -11.35 -14.37
C ASN A 409 -36.57 -11.42 -14.20
N LEU A 410 -37.26 -11.75 -15.30
CA LEU A 410 -38.72 -11.78 -15.36
C LEU A 410 -39.32 -12.83 -14.43
N SER A 411 -38.72 -14.02 -14.34
CA SER A 411 -39.21 -15.10 -13.46
C SER A 411 -39.13 -14.71 -11.99
N LEU A 412 -38.04 -14.06 -11.57
CA LEU A 412 -37.90 -13.58 -10.20
C LEU A 412 -38.85 -12.42 -9.91
N ALA A 413 -39.04 -11.51 -10.88
CA ALA A 413 -39.99 -10.41 -10.75
C ALA A 413 -41.44 -10.91 -10.64
N ASP A 414 -41.84 -11.89 -11.46
CA ASP A 414 -43.16 -12.52 -11.41
C ASP A 414 -43.45 -13.08 -10.02
N LYS A 415 -42.53 -13.90 -9.50
CA LYS A 415 -42.61 -14.44 -8.14
C LYS A 415 -42.83 -13.33 -7.10
N TYR A 416 -42.03 -12.28 -7.14
CA TYR A 416 -42.13 -11.20 -6.15
C TYR A 416 -43.40 -10.37 -6.28
N PHE A 417 -43.86 -10.08 -7.49
CA PHE A 417 -45.12 -9.35 -7.66
C PHE A 417 -46.34 -10.18 -7.29
N GLN A 418 -46.36 -11.49 -7.56
CA GLN A 418 -47.44 -12.38 -7.11
C GLN A 418 -47.52 -12.44 -5.58
N GLU A 419 -46.37 -12.59 -4.92
CA GLU A 419 -46.29 -12.60 -3.46
C GLU A 419 -46.78 -11.26 -2.87
N PHE A 420 -46.39 -10.14 -3.50
CA PHE A 420 -46.86 -8.81 -3.13
C PHE A 420 -48.39 -8.68 -3.26
N VAL A 421 -48.96 -9.00 -4.43
CA VAL A 421 -50.41 -8.88 -4.70
C VAL A 421 -51.24 -9.72 -3.73
N THR A 422 -50.72 -10.88 -3.33
CA THR A 422 -51.37 -11.79 -2.36
C THR A 422 -51.39 -11.20 -0.95
N LYS A 423 -50.33 -10.50 -0.54
CA LYS A 423 -50.16 -9.96 0.82
C LYS A 423 -50.55 -8.48 0.97
N ALA A 424 -50.73 -7.76 -0.13
CA ALA A 424 -51.05 -6.33 -0.11
C ALA A 424 -52.44 -6.07 0.45
N ASP A 425 -52.55 -5.02 1.28
CA ASP A 425 -53.82 -4.52 1.79
C ASP A 425 -54.34 -3.30 0.99
N ASN A 426 -55.45 -2.72 1.45
CA ASN A 426 -56.08 -1.58 0.78
C ASN A 426 -55.24 -0.30 0.81
N SER A 427 -54.30 -0.16 1.76
CA SER A 427 -53.40 1.01 1.82
C SER A 427 -52.40 1.04 0.66
N MET A 428 -52.19 -0.11 0.01
CA MET A 428 -51.23 -0.32 -1.08
C MET A 428 -51.90 -0.42 -2.47
N SER A 429 -53.12 0.10 -2.63
CA SER A 429 -53.93 -0.04 -3.85
C SER A 429 -53.21 0.42 -5.13
N ASP A 430 -52.53 1.57 -5.12
CA ASP A 430 -51.75 2.04 -6.29
C ASP A 430 -50.59 1.10 -6.64
N LEU A 431 -49.86 0.61 -5.63
CA LEU A 431 -48.79 -0.38 -5.82
C LEU A 431 -49.34 -1.68 -6.41
N LYS A 432 -50.53 -2.12 -5.95
CA LYS A 432 -51.19 -3.33 -6.45
C LYS A 432 -51.55 -3.22 -7.93
N ILE A 433 -52.17 -2.11 -8.34
CA ILE A 433 -52.48 -1.83 -9.75
C ILE A 433 -51.21 -1.87 -10.61
N ARG A 434 -50.12 -1.27 -10.14
CA ARG A 434 -48.84 -1.27 -10.86
C ARG A 434 -48.23 -2.68 -10.93
N ALA A 435 -48.28 -3.44 -9.85
CA ALA A 435 -47.79 -4.82 -9.81
C ALA A 435 -48.56 -5.73 -10.78
N GLU A 436 -49.88 -5.61 -10.83
CA GLU A 436 -50.74 -6.34 -11.77
C GLU A 436 -50.43 -5.97 -13.23
N SER A 437 -50.14 -4.69 -13.49
CA SER A 437 -49.68 -4.24 -14.81
C SER A 437 -48.32 -4.86 -15.21
N TYR A 438 -47.35 -4.91 -14.28
CA TYR A 438 -46.09 -5.62 -14.51
C TYR A 438 -46.31 -7.11 -14.75
N LEU A 439 -47.14 -7.78 -13.94
CA LEU A 439 -47.48 -9.20 -14.13
C LEU A 439 -48.11 -9.45 -15.51
N GLY A 440 -49.01 -8.58 -15.96
CA GLY A 440 -49.59 -8.66 -17.30
C GLY A 440 -48.55 -8.53 -18.42
N THR A 441 -47.53 -7.68 -18.22
CA THR A 441 -46.41 -7.53 -19.16
C THR A 441 -45.50 -8.77 -19.14
N ILE A 442 -45.14 -9.25 -17.95
CA ILE A 442 -44.30 -10.45 -17.79
C ILE A 442 -44.95 -11.69 -18.42
N LYS A 443 -46.26 -11.89 -18.22
CA LYS A 443 -47.00 -13.01 -18.82
C LYS A 443 -46.94 -12.98 -20.35
N LYS A 444 -47.10 -11.80 -20.95
CA LYS A 444 -46.98 -11.62 -22.40
C LYS A 444 -45.58 -11.93 -22.92
N GLU A 445 -44.54 -11.52 -22.19
CA GLU A 445 -43.15 -11.76 -22.58
C GLU A 445 -42.70 -13.22 -22.41
N ILE A 446 -43.19 -13.91 -21.37
CA ILE A 446 -42.84 -15.32 -21.10
C ILE A 446 -43.72 -16.30 -21.92
N GLY A 447 -44.91 -15.88 -22.37
CA GLY A 447 -45.80 -16.69 -23.20
C GLY A 447 -46.78 -17.58 -22.42
N TYR A 448 -47.29 -17.06 -21.30
CA TYR A 448 -48.36 -17.71 -20.52
C TYR A 448 -49.77 -17.40 -21.03
#